data_AF-A0A223EJP2-F1
#
_entry.id   AF-A0A223EJP2-F1
#
_cell.length_a   1.000
_cell.length_b   1.000
_cell.length_c   1.000
_cell.angle_alpha   90.00
_cell.angle_beta   90.00
_cell.angle_gamma   90.00
#
_symmetry.space_group_name_H-M   'P 1'
#
loop_
_entity.id
_entity.type
_entity.pdbx_description
1 polymer ?
#
loop_
_entity_poly.entity_id
_entity_poly.type
_entity_poly.pdbx_seq_one_letter_code
_entity_poly.pdbx_strand_id
1 'polypeptide(L)' 'MWAMIGTVFTGAVISYFELPQLIKNKCWREISVYILLLLVGMTLSILLIKNITIPNPLDWITKFYDPFTSFMERILS' A
#
# COMPACT_ATOMS: atom_id res chain seq x y z
N MET A 1 7.48 7.66 -10.72
CA MET A 1 7.36 9.04 -10.17
C MET A 1 6.04 9.71 -10.56
N TRP A 2 5.67 9.78 -11.85
CA TRP A 2 4.43 10.39 -12.33
C TRP A 2 3.13 9.79 -11.74
N ALA A 3 3.09 8.47 -11.53
CA ALA A 3 1.95 7.81 -10.90
C ALA A 3 1.70 8.28 -9.45
N MET A 4 2.76 8.57 -8.69
CA MET A 4 2.67 9.05 -7.29
C MET A 4 1.98 10.42 -7.23
N ILE A 5 2.39 11.30 -8.13
CA ILE A 5 1.82 12.65 -8.26
C ILE A 5 0.35 12.53 -8.69
N GLY A 6 0.04 11.66 -9.65
CA GLY A 6 -1.34 11.40 -10.09
C GLY A 6 -2.25 10.94 -8.94
N THR A 7 -1.84 9.94 -8.16
CA THR A 7 -2.65 9.40 -7.07
C THR A 7 -2.87 10.43 -5.94
N VAL A 8 -1.84 11.18 -5.56
CA VAL A 8 -1.98 12.24 -4.54
C VAL A 8 -2.88 13.36 -5.06
N PHE A 9 -2.74 13.75 -6.33
CA PHE A 9 -3.58 14.78 -6.94
C PHE A 9 -5.05 14.38 -7.00
N THR A 10 -5.36 13.15 -7.42
CA THR A 10 -6.74 12.63 -7.43
C THR A 10 -7.31 12.59 -6.01
N GLY A 11 -6.54 12.09 -5.04
CA GLY A 11 -6.96 12.08 -3.63
C GLY A 11 -7.20 13.48 -3.06
N ALA A 12 -6.40 14.48 -3.45
CA ALA A 12 -6.55 15.86 -3.04
C ALA A 12 -7.80 16.53 -3.64
N VAL A 13 -8.08 16.28 -4.93
CA VAL A 13 -9.28 16.80 -5.60
C VAL A 13 -10.55 16.23 -4.97
N ILE A 14 -10.58 14.91 -4.72
CA ILE A 14 -11.71 14.24 -4.05
C ILE A 14 -11.88 14.81 -2.63
N SER A 15 -10.79 14.93 -1.88
CA SER A 15 -10.77 15.53 -0.55
C SER A 15 -11.32 16.94 -0.53
N TYR A 16 -10.94 17.78 -1.49
CA TYR A 16 -11.41 19.16 -1.55
C TYR A 16 -12.92 19.26 -1.78
N PHE A 17 -13.53 18.28 -2.45
CA PHE A 17 -14.98 18.26 -2.66
C PHE A 17 -15.72 17.62 -1.48
N GLU A 18 -15.22 16.51 -0.94
CA GLU A 18 -15.90 15.74 0.11
C GLU A 18 -15.72 16.36 1.52
N LEU A 19 -14.53 16.84 1.90
CA LEU A 19 -14.30 17.44 3.23
C LEU A 19 -15.24 18.60 3.58
N PRO A 20 -15.41 19.65 2.74
CA PRO A 20 -16.31 20.75 3.08
C PRO A 20 -17.77 20.31 3.15
N GLN A 21 -18.16 19.30 2.36
CA GLN A 21 -19.50 18.74 2.36
C GLN A 21 -19.77 17.94 3.65
N LEU A 22 -18.81 17.12 4.10
CA LEU A 22 -18.90 16.36 5.36
C LEU A 22 -18.84 17.26 6.61
N ILE A 23 -18.00 18.30 6.60
CA ILE A 23 -17.90 19.27 7.70
C ILE A 23 -19.21 20.06 7.82
N LYS A 24 -19.81 20.48 6.70
CA LYS A 24 -21.13 21.14 6.69
C LYS A 24 -22.22 20.28 7.31
N ASN A 25 -22.20 18.98 7.06
CA ASN A 25 -23.19 18.05 7.62
C ASN A 25 -22.91 17.64 9.08
N LYS A 26 -21.80 18.09 9.70
CA LYS A 26 -21.35 17.69 11.05
C LYS A 26 -21.26 16.17 11.23
N CYS A 27 -21.06 15.41 10.16
CA CYS A 27 -20.99 13.95 10.20
C CYS A 27 -19.59 13.47 10.59
N TRP A 28 -19.23 13.59 11.87
CA TRP A 28 -17.92 13.18 12.40
C TRP A 28 -17.60 11.69 12.17
N ARG A 29 -18.61 10.80 12.17
CA ARG A 29 -18.43 9.38 11.84
C ARG A 29 -18.04 9.18 10.37
N GLU A 30 -18.67 9.90 9.46
CA GLU A 30 -18.34 9.80 8.02
C GLU A 30 -16.95 10.36 7.74
N ILE A 31 -16.56 11.45 8.41
CA ILE A 31 -15.21 12.02 8.28
C ILE A 31 -14.17 11.00 8.72
N SER A 32 -14.43 10.29 9.82
CA SER A 32 -13.53 9.25 10.31
C SER A 32 -13.40 8.10 9.31
N VAL A 33 -14.51 7.59 8.74
CA VAL A 33 -14.47 6.54 7.71
C VAL A 33 -13.75 7.02 6.46
N TYR A 34 -14.03 8.24 6.00
CA TYR A 34 -13.40 8.86 4.85
C TYR A 34 -11.87 8.94 5.03
N ILE A 35 -11.41 9.52 6.14
CA ILE A 35 -9.98 9.63 6.45
C ILE A 35 -9.33 8.24 6.51
N LEU A 36 -9.99 7.26 7.14
CA LEU A 36 -9.47 5.89 7.26
C LEU A 36 -9.31 5.25 5.88
N LEU A 37 -10.35 5.34 5.04
CA LEU A 37 -10.33 4.80 3.67
C LEU A 37 -9.26 5.49 2.81
N LEU A 38 -9.12 6.81 2.95
CA LEU A 38 -8.14 7.60 2.21
C LEU A 38 -6.71 7.29 2.65
N LEU A 39 -6.48 7.09 3.95
CA LEU A 39 -5.20 6.62 4.49
C LEU A 39 -4.86 5.23 3.97
N VAL A 40 -5.81 4.30 3.95
CA VAL A 40 -5.62 2.95 3.40
C VAL A 40 -5.30 3.03 1.91
N GLY A 41 -6.09 3.78 1.13
CA GLY A 41 -5.88 3.96 -0.31
C GLY A 41 -4.53 4.62 -0.64
N MET A 42 -4.15 5.67 0.09
CA MET A 42 -2.83 6.30 -0.03
C MET A 42 -1.72 5.32 0.32
N THR A 43 -1.86 4.59 1.43
CA THR A 43 -0.86 3.61 1.87
C THR A 43 -0.69 2.52 0.81
N LEU A 44 -1.78 1.92 0.31
CA LEU A 44 -1.73 0.95 -0.79
C LEU A 44 -1.11 1.52 -2.06
N SER A 45 -1.48 2.75 -2.45
CA SER A 45 -0.94 3.39 -3.65
C SER A 45 0.54 3.70 -3.52
N ILE A 46 0.97 4.20 -2.36
CA ILE A 46 2.38 4.41 -2.05
C ILE A 46 3.11 3.06 -2.05
N LEU A 47 2.55 1.98 -1.51
CA LEU A 47 3.12 0.63 -1.60
C LEU A 47 3.28 0.19 -3.07
N LEU A 48 2.27 0.42 -3.89
CA LEU A 48 2.24 0.05 -5.30
C LEU A 48 3.30 0.83 -6.12
N ILE A 49 3.43 2.13 -5.87
CA ILE A 49 4.26 3.05 -6.67
C ILE A 49 5.69 3.12 -6.16
N LYS A 50 5.87 3.02 -4.83
CA LYS A 50 7.20 2.93 -4.23
C LYS A 50 7.96 1.74 -4.81
N ASN A 51 7.25 0.74 -5.39
CA ASN A 51 7.84 -0.49 -5.87
C ASN A 51 8.89 -0.87 -4.83
N ILE A 52 8.46 -1.01 -3.55
CA ILE A 52 9.08 -2.05 -2.74
C ILE A 52 9.10 -3.17 -3.74
N THR A 53 10.29 -3.50 -4.25
CA THR A 53 10.48 -4.62 -5.15
C THR A 53 9.61 -5.63 -4.48
N ILE A 54 8.49 -6.04 -5.09
CA ILE A 54 7.94 -7.31 -4.68
C ILE A 54 9.19 -8.15 -4.91
N PRO A 55 9.93 -8.63 -3.86
CA PRO A 55 10.82 -9.72 -4.14
C PRO A 55 9.83 -10.65 -4.80
N ASN A 56 10.00 -10.86 -6.12
CA ASN A 56 9.08 -11.62 -6.96
C ASN A 56 8.49 -12.71 -6.05
N PRO A 57 7.19 -12.99 -5.91
CA PRO A 57 6.74 -13.94 -4.88
C PRO A 57 7.61 -15.22 -4.82
N LEU A 58 8.23 -15.59 -5.95
CA LEU A 58 9.45 -16.39 -6.06
C LEU A 58 10.66 -16.02 -5.16
N ASP A 59 11.28 -14.84 -5.22
CA ASP A 59 12.38 -14.36 -4.38
C ASP A 59 12.10 -14.41 -2.86
N TRP A 60 10.85 -14.17 -2.43
CA TRP A 60 10.47 -14.41 -1.02
C TRP A 60 10.41 -15.91 -0.68
N ILE A 61 9.94 -16.73 -1.62
CA ILE A 61 10.00 -18.21 -1.54
C ILE A 61 11.45 -18.70 -1.59
N THR A 62 12.31 -18.13 -2.44
CA THR A 62 13.72 -18.50 -2.59
C THR A 62 14.48 -18.24 -1.31
N LYS A 63 14.25 -17.10 -0.65
CA LYS A 63 14.87 -16.80 0.65
C LYS A 63 14.40 -17.74 1.77
N PHE A 64 13.20 -18.30 1.66
CA PHE A 64 12.68 -19.36 2.54
C PHE A 64 13.22 -20.74 2.16
N TYR A 65 13.50 -21.00 0.88
CA TYR A 65 14.02 -22.26 0.36
C TYR A 65 15.54 -22.38 0.46
N ASP A 66 16.30 -21.29 0.44
CA ASP A 66 17.76 -21.25 0.63
C ASP A 66 18.27 -21.96 1.92
N PRO A 67 17.64 -21.78 3.10
CA PRO A 67 18.01 -22.57 4.28
C PRO A 67 17.64 -24.05 4.13
N PHE A 68 16.65 -24.38 3.28
CA PHE A 68 16.21 -25.76 3.04
C PHE A 68 17.13 -26.49 2.05
N THR A 69 17.57 -25.82 0.97
CA THR A 69 18.52 -26.35 0.00
C THR A 69 19.89 -26.56 0.63
N SER A 70 20.38 -25.62 1.45
CA SER A 70 21.63 -25.79 2.20
C SER A 70 21.57 -26.93 3.23
N PHE A 71 20.39 -27.18 3.82
CA PHE A 71 20.18 -28.34 4.69
C PHE A 71 20.17 -29.66 3.90
N MET A 72 19.56 -29.67 2.71
CA MET A 72 19.57 -30.82 1.79
C MET A 72 20.97 -31.13 1.26
N GLU A 73 21.74 -30.12 0.82
CA GLU A 73 23.13 -30.33 0.39
C GLU A 73 24.00 -30.87 1.52
N ARG A 74 23.78 -30.41 2.75
CA ARG A 74 24.51 -30.89 3.93
C ARG A 74 24.10 -32.28 4.41
N ILE A 75 22.95 -32.79 3.96
CA ILE A 75 22.50 -34.17 4.21
C ILE A 75 22.94 -35.10 3.05
N LEU A 76 23.07 -34.57 1.84
CA LEU A 76 23.47 -35.32 0.65
C LEU A 76 25.00 -35.37 0.43
N SER A 77 25.77 -34.49 1.08
CA SER A 77 27.22 -34.58 1.25
C SER A 77 27.60 -35.33 2.52
#